data_AF-A0A2V6CQZ2-F1
#
_entry.id   AF-A0A2V6CQZ2-F1
#
_cell.length_a   1.000
_cell.length_b   1.000
_cell.length_c   1.000
_cell.angle_alpha   90.00
_cell.angle_beta   90.00
_cell.angle_gamma   90.00
#
_symmetry.space_group_name_H-M   'P 1'
#
loop_
_entity.id
_entity.type
_entity.pdbx_description
1 polymer ?
#
loop_
_entity_poly.entity_id
_entity_poly.type
_entity_poly.pdbx_seq_one_letter_code
_entity_poly.pdbx_strand_id
1 'polypeptide(L)'
;MNELELLKPVSRSFYISIRLLPKALREPVALGYLLARTSDTIADSSDVEKRIELLDRFSRAIAGNEKAMGEDLAYLRGSPGMTDGENALLGSADEILRSLQNLSLEDQRDVRELLAIITRGQRQDLMRWQGQLTALANAEELHEYTYLVAGCVGEFWTRICFRKVKSFTAREEGDMFELGTKYGRGLQLVNILRDAGNDLRAGRCYFPEDELRAANLSATDLLNAPANFLPIYQRWIAEARAGLDAGLEYCIAINPPRVRIATVLPAMIGVRTLELIEQSGLEAFRTRVKVSRGEVRGMIASTTITLAGQSRLRGIRAKL
;
A
#
# COMPACT_ATOMS: atom_id res chain seq x y z
N MET A 1 -12.70 -21.99 1.58
CA MET A 1 -11.58 -21.38 2.32
C MET A 1 -12.13 -20.24 3.16
N ASN A 2 -11.53 -19.91 4.30
CA ASN A 2 -11.89 -18.71 5.06
C ASN A 2 -10.79 -17.66 4.82
N GLU A 3 -11.07 -16.68 3.95
CA GLU A 3 -10.12 -15.64 3.53
C GLU A 3 -9.54 -14.89 4.74
N LEU A 4 -10.33 -14.74 5.82
CA LEU A 4 -9.88 -14.09 7.05
C LEU A 4 -8.80 -14.88 7.78
N GLU A 5 -8.80 -16.22 7.69
CA GLU A 5 -7.78 -17.05 8.34
C GLU A 5 -6.45 -16.97 7.59
N LEU A 6 -6.45 -16.82 6.27
CA LEU A 6 -5.24 -16.55 5.48
C LEU A 6 -4.69 -15.14 5.69
N LEU A 7 -5.57 -14.15 5.95
CA LEU A 7 -5.16 -12.77 6.20
C LEU A 7 -4.35 -12.61 7.49
N LYS A 8 -4.65 -13.39 8.53
CA LYS A 8 -4.04 -13.26 9.86
C LYS A 8 -2.51 -13.46 9.86
N PRO A 9 -1.94 -14.50 9.22
CA PRO A 9 -0.49 -14.69 9.16
C PRO A 9 0.21 -13.69 8.22
N VAL A 10 -0.44 -13.19 7.17
CA VAL A 10 0.17 -12.25 6.21
C VAL A 10 0.12 -10.80 6.68
N SER A 11 -0.93 -10.38 7.39
CA SER A 11 -1.06 -9.01 7.89
C SER A 11 -2.01 -8.88 9.07
N ARG A 12 -1.44 -8.79 10.27
CA ARG A 12 -2.20 -8.68 11.52
C ARG A 12 -3.00 -7.38 11.62
N SER A 13 -2.44 -6.24 11.20
CA SER A 13 -3.13 -4.95 11.24
C SER A 13 -4.32 -4.95 10.30
N PHE A 14 -4.12 -5.43 9.07
CA PHE A 14 -5.18 -5.46 8.06
C PHE A 14 -6.27 -6.49 8.39
N TYR A 15 -5.91 -7.66 8.93
CA TYR A 15 -6.85 -8.64 9.48
C TYR A 15 -7.81 -8.02 10.51
N ILE A 16 -7.29 -7.18 11.42
CA ILE A 16 -8.11 -6.49 12.43
C ILE A 16 -9.05 -5.49 11.74
N SER A 17 -8.54 -4.68 10.81
CA SER A 17 -9.36 -3.71 10.05
C SER A 17 -10.51 -4.38 9.30
N ILE A 18 -10.26 -5.49 8.59
CA ILE A 18 -11.32 -6.19 7.85
C ILE A 18 -12.39 -6.75 8.79
N ARG A 19 -12.02 -7.29 9.96
CA ARG A 19 -13.00 -7.83 10.91
C ARG A 19 -13.98 -6.79 11.43
N LEU A 20 -13.58 -5.52 11.45
CA LEU A 20 -14.46 -4.42 11.83
C LEU A 20 -15.48 -4.08 10.74
N LEU A 21 -15.19 -4.38 9.47
CA LEU A 21 -16.05 -4.01 8.35
C LEU A 21 -17.42 -4.70 8.37
N PRO A 22 -18.45 -4.06 7.78
CA PRO A 22 -19.70 -4.72 7.43
C PRO A 22 -19.46 -5.97 6.58
N LYS A 23 -20.29 -7.02 6.77
CA LYS A 23 -20.13 -8.31 6.08
C LYS A 23 -20.01 -8.16 4.56
N ALA A 24 -20.80 -7.26 3.97
CA ALA A 24 -20.82 -7.00 2.53
C ALA A 24 -19.48 -6.49 1.95
N LEU A 25 -18.63 -5.88 2.77
CA LEU A 25 -17.30 -5.40 2.34
C LEU A 25 -16.19 -6.43 2.55
N ARG A 26 -16.34 -7.35 3.51
CA ARG A 26 -15.23 -8.17 3.99
C ARG A 26 -14.61 -9.02 2.90
N GLU A 27 -15.44 -9.73 2.16
CA GLU A 27 -14.99 -10.69 1.15
C GLU A 27 -14.27 -10.03 -0.03
N PRO A 28 -14.86 -9.03 -0.74
CA PRO A 28 -14.16 -8.37 -1.84
C PRO A 28 -12.91 -7.61 -1.41
N VAL A 29 -12.91 -6.97 -0.23
CA VAL A 29 -11.72 -6.28 0.31
C VAL A 29 -10.64 -7.29 0.70
N ALA A 30 -11.01 -8.41 1.33
CA ALA A 30 -10.08 -9.47 1.69
C ALA A 30 -9.43 -10.07 0.43
N LEU A 31 -10.22 -10.38 -0.60
CA LEU A 31 -9.71 -10.95 -1.84
C LEU A 31 -8.83 -9.96 -2.61
N GLY A 32 -9.24 -8.70 -2.73
CA GLY A 32 -8.40 -7.66 -3.34
C GLY A 32 -7.04 -7.55 -2.66
N TYR A 33 -7.01 -7.56 -1.32
CA TYR A 33 -5.76 -7.53 -0.57
C TYR A 33 -4.93 -8.81 -0.72
N LEU A 34 -5.54 -9.98 -0.61
CA LEU A 34 -4.83 -11.26 -0.73
C LEU A 34 -4.19 -11.38 -2.11
N LEU A 35 -4.92 -11.05 -3.18
CA LEU A 35 -4.39 -11.04 -4.54
C LEU A 35 -3.24 -10.04 -4.70
N ALA A 36 -3.40 -8.82 -4.17
CA ALA A 36 -2.35 -7.80 -4.25
C ALA A 36 -1.10 -8.22 -3.46
N ARG A 37 -1.28 -8.87 -2.30
CA ARG A 37 -0.16 -9.39 -1.52
C ARG A 37 0.49 -10.60 -2.20
N THR A 38 -0.28 -11.43 -2.91
CA THR A 38 0.28 -12.54 -3.69
C THR A 38 1.12 -12.00 -4.86
N SER A 39 0.64 -11.00 -5.61
CA SER A 39 1.42 -10.40 -6.70
C SER A 39 2.67 -9.68 -6.19
N ASP A 40 2.57 -9.02 -5.03
CA ASP A 40 3.72 -8.43 -4.32
C ASP A 40 4.76 -9.50 -3.93
N THR A 41 4.31 -10.63 -3.37
CA THR A 41 5.19 -11.77 -3.03
C THR A 41 5.89 -12.34 -4.27
N ILE A 42 5.22 -12.36 -5.43
CA ILE A 42 5.82 -12.78 -6.70
C ILE A 42 6.86 -11.76 -7.16
N ALA A 43 6.52 -10.46 -7.14
CA ALA A 43 7.40 -9.38 -7.56
C ALA A 43 8.67 -9.26 -6.71
N ASP A 44 8.55 -9.50 -5.40
CA ASP A 44 9.66 -9.48 -4.44
C ASP A 44 10.48 -10.77 -4.40
N SER A 45 10.13 -11.79 -5.21
CA SER A 45 10.88 -13.04 -5.24
C SER A 45 12.30 -12.85 -5.78
N SER A 46 13.22 -13.70 -5.30
CA SER A 46 14.66 -13.60 -5.60
C SER A 46 15.05 -14.03 -7.03
N ASP A 47 14.15 -14.70 -7.76
CA ASP A 47 14.38 -15.13 -9.14
C ASP A 47 13.99 -14.00 -10.11
N VAL A 48 14.99 -13.22 -10.51
CA VAL A 48 14.80 -12.00 -11.33
C VAL A 48 14.33 -12.36 -12.74
N GLU A 49 14.74 -13.52 -13.26
CA GLU A 49 14.40 -14.01 -14.58
C GLU A 49 12.93 -14.42 -14.68
N LYS A 50 12.38 -15.09 -13.65
CA LYS A 50 11.01 -15.61 -13.68
C LYS A 50 9.96 -14.69 -13.08
N ARG A 51 10.33 -13.77 -12.18
CA ARG A 51 9.33 -12.94 -11.46
C ARG A 51 8.41 -12.13 -12.39
N ILE A 52 8.92 -11.60 -13.50
CA ILE A 52 8.09 -10.86 -14.49
C ILE A 52 7.13 -11.81 -15.21
N GLU A 53 7.61 -12.97 -15.65
CA GLU A 53 6.77 -13.98 -16.31
C GLU A 53 5.65 -14.45 -15.38
N LEU A 54 5.99 -14.80 -14.14
CA LEU A 54 5.04 -15.25 -13.12
C LEU A 54 4.04 -14.15 -12.75
N LEU A 55 4.47 -12.90 -12.66
CA LEU A 55 3.59 -11.76 -12.40
C LEU A 55 2.61 -11.53 -13.55
N ASP A 56 3.09 -11.54 -14.80
CA ASP A 56 2.27 -11.38 -16.00
C ASP A 56 1.22 -12.50 -16.09
N ARG A 57 1.65 -13.73 -15.76
CA ARG A 57 0.81 -14.92 -15.75
C ARG A 57 -0.25 -14.86 -14.64
N PHE A 58 0.14 -14.46 -13.43
CA PHE A 58 -0.78 -14.24 -12.33
C PHE A 58 -1.79 -13.13 -12.64
N SER A 59 -1.36 -12.05 -13.30
CA SER A 59 -2.24 -10.97 -13.75
C SER A 59 -3.28 -11.47 -14.76
N ARG A 60 -2.91 -12.36 -15.69
CA ARG A 60 -3.87 -13.00 -16.62
C ARG A 60 -4.81 -13.96 -15.90
N ALA A 61 -4.35 -14.69 -14.89
CA ALA A 61 -5.19 -15.56 -14.08
C ALA A 61 -6.25 -14.77 -13.29
N ILE A 62 -5.87 -13.63 -12.70
CA ILE A 62 -6.82 -12.69 -12.06
C ILE A 62 -7.87 -12.19 -13.06
N ALA A 63 -7.45 -11.84 -14.27
CA ALA A 63 -8.33 -11.40 -15.35
C ALA A 63 -9.28 -12.51 -15.85
N GLY A 64 -9.07 -13.77 -15.45
CA GLY A 64 -9.86 -14.93 -15.89
C GLY A 64 -9.42 -15.52 -17.23
N ASN A 65 -8.26 -15.10 -17.74
CA ASN A 65 -7.72 -15.53 -19.04
C ASN A 65 -6.74 -16.70 -18.92
N GLU A 66 -6.50 -17.19 -17.70
CA GLU A 66 -5.55 -18.25 -17.42
C GLU A 66 -6.09 -19.17 -16.30
N LYS A 67 -5.72 -20.45 -16.37
CA LYS A 67 -6.13 -21.46 -15.37
C LYS A 67 -5.17 -21.43 -14.16
N ALA A 68 -5.32 -22.42 -13.28
CA ALA A 68 -4.54 -22.60 -12.05
C ALA A 68 -3.03 -22.32 -12.25
N MET A 69 -2.47 -21.56 -11.32
CA MET A 69 -1.06 -21.24 -11.21
C MET A 69 -0.23 -22.42 -10.70
N GLY A 70 -0.83 -23.34 -9.93
CA GLY A 70 -0.28 -24.66 -9.62
C GLY A 70 1.21 -24.68 -9.21
N GLU A 71 1.99 -25.49 -9.92
CA GLU A 71 3.42 -25.73 -9.66
C GLU A 71 4.30 -24.47 -9.86
N ASP A 72 3.84 -23.50 -10.64
CA ASP A 72 4.62 -22.30 -10.97
C ASP A 72 4.86 -21.40 -9.75
N LEU A 73 3.85 -21.26 -8.90
CA LEU A 73 4.00 -20.56 -7.62
C LEU A 73 4.57 -21.47 -6.53
N ALA A 74 4.46 -22.79 -6.69
CA ALA A 74 5.12 -23.73 -5.79
C ALA A 74 6.65 -23.61 -5.86
N TYR A 75 7.19 -23.29 -7.04
CA TYR A 75 8.61 -23.02 -7.25
C TYR A 75 9.14 -21.89 -6.36
N LEU A 76 8.34 -20.85 -6.13
CA LEU A 76 8.75 -19.70 -5.31
C LEU A 76 8.70 -20.00 -3.80
N ARG A 77 8.02 -21.07 -3.38
CA ARG A 77 7.88 -21.42 -1.95
C ARG A 77 9.20 -21.91 -1.38
N GLY A 78 9.47 -21.53 -0.13
CA GLY A 78 10.70 -21.88 0.58
C GLY A 78 11.92 -21.08 0.12
N SER A 79 11.74 -20.05 -0.71
CA SER A 79 12.81 -19.12 -1.09
C SER A 79 13.41 -18.45 0.16
N PRO A 80 14.73 -18.24 0.21
CA PRO A 80 15.38 -17.59 1.35
C PRO A 80 14.75 -16.22 1.66
N GLY A 81 14.42 -15.99 2.94
CA GLY A 81 13.81 -14.75 3.41
C GLY A 81 12.28 -14.70 3.35
N MET A 82 11.62 -15.70 2.75
CA MET A 82 10.16 -15.78 2.71
C MET A 82 9.58 -16.24 4.06
N THR A 83 8.50 -15.60 4.48
CA THR A 83 7.80 -15.92 5.74
C THR A 83 6.84 -17.10 5.59
N ASP A 84 6.45 -17.73 6.70
CA ASP A 84 5.42 -18.78 6.70
C ASP A 84 4.09 -18.28 6.11
N GLY A 85 3.76 -17.01 6.35
CA GLY A 85 2.55 -16.38 5.80
C GLY A 85 2.60 -16.25 4.28
N GLU A 86 3.73 -15.82 3.72
CA GLU A 86 3.93 -15.73 2.26
C GLU A 86 3.94 -17.12 1.61
N ASN A 87 4.55 -18.11 2.25
CA ASN A 87 4.51 -19.50 1.80
C ASN A 87 3.08 -20.06 1.75
N ALA A 88 2.28 -19.78 2.79
CA ALA A 88 0.87 -20.16 2.82
C ALA A 88 0.07 -19.42 1.74
N LEU A 89 0.35 -18.13 1.53
CA LEU A 89 -0.32 -17.31 0.53
C LEU A 89 -0.10 -17.82 -0.89
N LEU A 90 1.15 -18.11 -1.26
CA LEU A 90 1.49 -18.70 -2.56
C LEU A 90 0.84 -20.07 -2.74
N GLY A 91 0.84 -20.90 -1.69
CA GLY A 91 0.19 -22.21 -1.70
C GLY A 91 -1.33 -22.16 -1.85
N SER A 92 -1.96 -21.03 -1.48
CA SER A 92 -3.40 -20.82 -1.59
C SER A 92 -3.83 -19.98 -2.80
N ALA A 93 -2.91 -19.61 -3.70
CA ALA A 93 -3.21 -18.72 -4.83
C ALA A 93 -4.38 -19.20 -5.71
N ASP A 94 -4.42 -20.49 -6.05
CA ASP A 94 -5.50 -21.07 -6.85
C ASP A 94 -6.85 -21.10 -6.12
N GLU A 95 -6.82 -21.19 -4.79
CA GLU A 95 -8.03 -21.09 -3.98
C GLU A 95 -8.54 -19.65 -3.96
N ILE A 96 -7.63 -18.66 -3.84
CA ILE A 96 -7.97 -17.24 -3.84
C ILE A 96 -8.55 -16.83 -5.21
N LEU A 97 -7.95 -17.30 -6.30
CA LEU A 97 -8.47 -17.09 -7.66
C LEU A 97 -9.87 -17.70 -7.86
N ARG A 98 -10.13 -18.88 -7.29
CA ARG A 98 -11.48 -19.48 -7.27
C ARG A 98 -12.46 -18.68 -6.42
N SER A 99 -12.06 -18.20 -5.24
CA SER A 99 -12.90 -17.33 -4.41
C SER A 99 -13.27 -16.03 -5.13
N LEU A 100 -12.36 -15.45 -5.93
CA LEU A 100 -12.67 -14.30 -6.79
C LEU A 100 -13.83 -14.63 -7.76
N GLN A 101 -13.86 -15.81 -8.37
CA GLN A 101 -14.96 -16.21 -9.27
C GLN A 101 -16.32 -16.34 -8.58
N ASN A 102 -16.34 -16.55 -7.26
CA ASN A 102 -17.58 -16.67 -6.47
C ASN A 102 -18.16 -15.33 -6.02
N LEU A 103 -17.42 -14.22 -6.19
CA LEU A 103 -17.93 -12.88 -5.91
C LEU A 103 -19.04 -12.48 -6.89
N SER A 104 -19.84 -11.48 -6.53
CA SER A 104 -20.77 -10.84 -7.47
C SER A 104 -20.02 -10.27 -8.69
N LEU A 105 -20.67 -10.18 -9.85
CA LEU A 105 -20.01 -9.70 -11.08
C LEU A 105 -19.42 -8.29 -10.91
N GLU A 106 -20.09 -7.42 -10.17
CA GLU A 106 -19.60 -6.08 -9.87
C GLU A 106 -18.35 -6.10 -8.98
N ASP A 107 -18.34 -6.97 -7.96
CA ASP A 107 -17.17 -7.15 -7.07
C ASP A 107 -15.99 -7.75 -7.82
N GLN A 108 -16.26 -8.72 -8.70
CA GLN A 108 -15.25 -9.28 -9.60
C GLN A 108 -14.63 -8.20 -10.47
N ARG A 109 -15.46 -7.34 -11.07
CA ARG A 109 -15.00 -6.24 -11.91
C ARG A 109 -14.12 -5.27 -11.11
N ASP A 110 -14.59 -4.82 -9.95
CA ASP A 110 -13.86 -3.85 -9.13
C ASP A 110 -12.52 -4.42 -8.63
N VAL A 111 -12.47 -5.69 -8.23
CA VAL A 111 -11.22 -6.37 -7.82
C VAL A 111 -10.29 -6.55 -9.02
N ARG A 112 -10.78 -6.99 -10.17
CA ARG A 112 -9.94 -7.17 -11.37
C ARG A 112 -9.33 -5.87 -11.87
N GLU A 113 -10.12 -4.79 -11.88
CA GLU A 113 -9.64 -3.46 -12.27
C GLU A 113 -8.55 -2.96 -11.33
N LEU A 114 -8.76 -3.08 -10.01
CA LEU A 114 -7.74 -2.76 -9.01
C LEU A 114 -6.44 -3.53 -9.29
N LEU A 115 -6.54 -4.85 -9.45
CA LEU A 115 -5.37 -5.69 -9.60
C LEU A 115 -4.64 -5.45 -10.92
N ALA A 116 -5.34 -5.15 -12.01
CA ALA A 116 -4.71 -4.78 -13.27
C ALA A 116 -3.86 -3.50 -13.16
N ILE A 117 -4.29 -2.54 -12.34
CA ILE A 117 -3.53 -1.30 -12.08
C ILE A 117 -2.31 -1.61 -11.21
N ILE A 118 -2.47 -2.38 -10.13
CA ILE A 118 -1.39 -2.75 -9.22
C ILE A 118 -0.31 -3.57 -9.94
N THR A 119 -0.69 -4.63 -10.66
CA THR A 119 0.28 -5.50 -11.35
C THR A 119 1.02 -4.74 -12.45
N ARG A 120 0.39 -3.77 -13.11
CA ARG A 120 1.07 -2.86 -14.03
C ARG A 120 2.16 -2.05 -13.34
N GLY A 121 1.88 -1.46 -12.18
CA GLY A 121 2.87 -0.70 -11.40
C GLY A 121 4.02 -1.58 -10.93
N GLN A 122 3.71 -2.76 -10.38
CA GLN A 122 4.72 -3.76 -9.98
C GLN A 122 5.60 -4.16 -11.17
N ARG A 123 5.01 -4.43 -12.33
CA ARG A 123 5.76 -4.80 -13.53
C ARG A 123 6.67 -3.67 -14.03
N GLN A 124 6.21 -2.41 -14.00
CA GLN A 124 7.04 -1.26 -14.36
C GLN A 124 8.26 -1.13 -13.42
N ASP A 125 8.06 -1.33 -12.12
CA ASP A 125 9.12 -1.36 -11.10
C ASP A 125 10.20 -2.40 -11.43
N LEU A 126 9.77 -3.64 -11.67
CA LEU A 126 10.67 -4.77 -11.98
C LEU A 126 11.46 -4.55 -13.28
N MET A 127 10.84 -3.91 -14.28
CA MET A 127 11.52 -3.59 -15.53
C MET A 127 12.53 -2.47 -15.39
N ARG A 128 12.24 -1.47 -14.55
CA ARG A 128 13.12 -0.32 -14.32
C ARG A 128 14.37 -0.69 -13.54
N TRP A 129 14.22 -1.49 -12.49
CA TRP A 129 15.32 -1.85 -11.59
C TRP A 129 15.76 -3.31 -11.76
N GLN A 130 16.68 -3.52 -12.69
CA GLN A 130 17.29 -4.83 -13.00
C GLN A 130 18.76 -4.92 -12.49
N GLY A 131 19.00 -4.44 -11.27
CA GLY A 131 20.32 -4.51 -10.63
C GLY A 131 21.22 -3.28 -10.81
N GLN A 132 20.73 -2.22 -11.44
CA GLN A 132 21.40 -0.92 -11.51
C GLN A 132 20.64 0.13 -10.72
N LEU A 133 21.37 0.93 -9.92
CA LEU A 133 20.80 2.05 -9.17
C LEU A 133 20.40 3.18 -10.13
N THR A 134 19.10 3.31 -10.38
CA THR A 134 18.53 4.36 -11.24
C THR A 134 17.45 5.13 -10.50
N ALA A 135 17.35 6.43 -10.79
CA ALA A 135 16.29 7.30 -10.28
C ALA A 135 15.06 7.28 -11.19
N LEU A 136 13.90 7.71 -10.67
CA LEU A 136 12.77 8.10 -11.51
C LEU A 136 13.11 9.37 -12.27
N ALA A 137 12.58 9.57 -13.47
CA ALA A 137 12.96 10.69 -14.32
C ALA A 137 12.55 12.05 -13.72
N ASN A 138 11.35 12.12 -13.15
CA ASN A 138 10.72 13.34 -12.66
C ASN A 138 9.66 13.03 -11.58
N ALA A 139 9.08 14.07 -10.99
CA ALA A 139 8.02 13.94 -9.98
C ALA A 139 6.75 13.21 -10.49
N GLU A 140 6.42 13.35 -11.78
CA GLU A 140 5.24 12.72 -12.37
C GLU A 140 5.37 11.20 -12.38
N GLU A 141 6.56 10.64 -12.65
CA GLU A 141 6.78 9.19 -12.54
C GLU A 141 6.59 8.68 -11.11
N LEU A 142 6.98 9.45 -10.09
CA LEU A 142 6.75 9.09 -8.69
C LEU A 142 5.26 9.16 -8.34
N HIS A 143 4.57 10.17 -8.86
CA HIS A 143 3.12 10.33 -8.72
C HIS A 143 2.34 9.20 -9.38
N GLU A 144 2.72 8.81 -10.60
CA GLU A 144 2.17 7.67 -11.32
C GLU A 144 2.43 6.38 -10.54
N TYR A 145 3.68 6.13 -10.11
CA TYR A 145 4.01 4.94 -9.35
C TYR A 145 3.17 4.81 -8.07
N THR A 146 3.12 5.88 -7.26
CA THR A 146 2.32 5.90 -6.02
C THR A 146 0.83 5.74 -6.27
N TYR A 147 0.33 6.21 -7.42
CA TYR A 147 -1.04 5.93 -7.85
C TYR A 147 -1.25 4.45 -8.16
N LEU A 148 -0.38 3.86 -8.99
CA LEU A 148 -0.51 2.49 -9.46
C LEU A 148 -0.55 1.46 -8.33
N VAL A 149 0.26 1.65 -7.29
CA VAL A 149 0.40 0.65 -6.21
C VAL A 149 -0.42 0.98 -4.95
N ALA A 150 -0.94 2.21 -4.80
CA ALA A 150 -1.65 2.59 -3.59
C ALA A 150 -2.79 3.60 -3.81
N GLY A 151 -2.64 4.60 -4.68
CA GLY A 151 -3.73 5.54 -4.99
C GLY A 151 -4.99 4.84 -5.51
N CYS A 152 -4.82 3.89 -6.43
CA CYS A 152 -5.91 3.07 -6.97
C CYS A 152 -6.64 2.23 -5.91
N VAL A 153 -5.96 1.86 -4.82
CA VAL A 153 -6.57 1.16 -3.67
C VAL A 153 -7.56 2.08 -2.96
N GLY A 154 -7.26 3.38 -2.87
CA GLY A 154 -8.16 4.39 -2.35
C GLY A 154 -9.43 4.53 -3.20
N GLU A 155 -9.29 4.49 -4.52
CA GLU A 155 -10.43 4.51 -5.44
C GLU A 155 -11.29 3.26 -5.32
N PHE A 156 -10.67 2.08 -5.33
CA PHE A 156 -11.37 0.80 -5.11
C PHE A 156 -12.15 0.81 -3.78
N TRP A 157 -11.50 1.25 -2.70
CA TRP A 157 -12.13 1.36 -1.39
C TRP A 157 -13.33 2.32 -1.40
N THR A 158 -13.19 3.47 -2.06
CA THR A 158 -14.24 4.48 -2.17
C THR A 158 -15.43 3.93 -2.94
N ARG A 159 -15.18 3.35 -4.12
CA ARG A 159 -16.18 2.77 -5.01
C ARG A 159 -17.01 1.68 -4.31
N ILE A 160 -16.35 0.74 -3.64
CA ILE A 160 -17.05 -0.34 -2.96
C ILE A 160 -17.86 0.16 -1.75
N CYS A 161 -17.38 1.20 -1.07
CA CYS A 161 -18.11 1.84 0.02
C CYS A 161 -19.38 2.52 -0.47
N PHE A 162 -19.32 3.34 -1.53
CA PHE A 162 -20.52 3.95 -2.11
C PHE A 162 -21.56 2.91 -2.52
N ARG A 163 -21.12 1.82 -3.15
CA ARG A 163 -22.01 0.76 -3.62
C ARG A 163 -22.65 -0.07 -2.50
N LYS A 164 -21.91 -0.39 -1.44
CA LYS A 164 -22.33 -1.39 -0.43
C LYS A 164 -22.63 -0.83 0.96
N VAL A 165 -22.26 0.42 1.24
CA VAL A 165 -22.41 1.00 2.57
C VAL A 165 -23.50 2.06 2.57
N LYS A 166 -24.63 1.73 3.19
CA LYS A 166 -25.74 2.67 3.36
C LYS A 166 -25.27 3.92 4.11
N SER A 167 -25.65 5.09 3.58
CA SER A 167 -25.32 6.39 4.16
C SER A 167 -23.81 6.57 4.39
N PHE A 168 -22.98 6.08 3.46
CA PHE A 168 -21.52 6.06 3.58
C PHE A 168 -20.92 7.42 3.95
N THR A 169 -21.31 8.48 3.25
CA THR A 169 -20.90 9.86 3.52
C THR A 169 -22.00 10.82 3.09
N ALA A 170 -21.88 12.10 3.46
CA ALA A 170 -22.68 13.20 2.92
C ALA A 170 -21.92 14.01 1.85
N ARG A 171 -20.65 13.66 1.58
CA ARG A 171 -19.86 14.29 0.51
C ARG A 171 -20.22 13.73 -0.85
N GLU A 172 -19.94 14.53 -1.87
CA GLU A 172 -20.02 14.10 -3.27
C GLU A 172 -19.03 12.97 -3.55
N GLU A 173 -19.40 12.11 -4.49
CA GLU A 173 -18.62 10.92 -4.84
C GLU A 173 -17.23 11.30 -5.40
N GLY A 174 -17.16 12.31 -6.26
CA GLY A 174 -15.90 12.81 -6.83
C GLY A 174 -14.89 13.27 -5.77
N ASP A 175 -15.36 14.03 -4.76
CA ASP A 175 -14.50 14.50 -3.66
C ASP A 175 -13.90 13.35 -2.87
N MET A 176 -14.70 12.31 -2.62
CA MET A 176 -14.24 11.12 -1.90
C MET A 176 -13.22 10.32 -2.72
N PHE A 177 -13.40 10.21 -4.04
CA PHE A 177 -12.40 9.59 -4.90
C PHE A 177 -11.08 10.36 -4.85
N GLU A 178 -11.11 11.69 -4.98
CA GLU A 178 -9.91 12.52 -4.92
C GLU A 178 -9.18 12.37 -3.57
N LEU A 179 -9.92 12.45 -2.46
CA LEU A 179 -9.37 12.25 -1.12
C LEU A 179 -8.82 10.83 -0.93
N GLY A 180 -9.52 9.82 -1.42
CA GLY A 180 -9.10 8.42 -1.37
C GLY A 180 -7.79 8.19 -2.14
N THR A 181 -7.68 8.73 -3.35
CA THR A 181 -6.48 8.64 -4.19
C THR A 181 -5.29 9.34 -3.54
N LYS A 182 -5.48 10.56 -3.03
CA LYS A 182 -4.44 11.31 -2.29
C LYS A 182 -4.00 10.55 -1.04
N TYR A 183 -4.94 9.95 -0.32
CA TYR A 183 -4.63 9.16 0.86
C TYR A 183 -3.78 7.93 0.54
N GLY A 184 -4.16 7.17 -0.48
CA GLY A 184 -3.39 6.02 -0.95
C GLY A 184 -1.96 6.41 -1.35
N ARG A 185 -1.82 7.47 -2.16
CA ARG A 185 -0.51 8.01 -2.56
C ARG A 185 0.33 8.46 -1.36
N GLY A 186 -0.29 9.17 -0.41
CA GLY A 186 0.37 9.62 0.82
C GLY A 186 0.93 8.48 1.66
N LEU A 187 0.14 7.41 1.86
CA LEU A 187 0.61 6.20 2.56
C LEU A 187 1.80 5.56 1.85
N GLN A 188 1.80 5.52 0.51
CA GLN A 188 2.93 4.97 -0.24
C GLN A 188 4.16 5.86 -0.18
N LEU A 189 4.01 7.18 -0.24
CA LEU A 189 5.12 8.11 -0.03
C LEU A 189 5.74 7.93 1.35
N VAL A 190 4.95 7.73 2.42
CA VAL A 190 5.49 7.40 3.75
C VAL A 190 6.34 6.13 3.72
N ASN A 191 5.90 5.09 3.00
CA ASN A 191 6.69 3.86 2.85
C ASN A 191 8.00 4.12 2.10
N ILE A 192 7.95 4.83 0.98
CA ILE A 192 9.14 5.20 0.19
C ILE A 192 10.13 6.01 1.03
N LEU A 193 9.66 7.01 1.78
CA LEU A 193 10.50 7.84 2.64
C LEU A 193 11.12 7.04 3.79
N ARG A 194 10.36 6.09 4.37
CA ARG A 194 10.83 5.20 5.45
C ARG A 194 11.91 4.24 4.97
N ASP A 195 11.71 3.65 3.79
CA ASP A 195 12.51 2.55 3.29
C ASP A 195 13.60 2.99 2.31
N ALA A 196 13.66 4.29 1.97
CA ALA A 196 14.59 4.90 1.03
C ALA A 196 16.03 4.38 1.11
N GLY A 197 16.60 4.28 2.32
CA GLY A 197 17.96 3.77 2.49
C GLY A 197 18.13 2.30 2.07
N ASN A 198 17.13 1.45 2.36
CA ASN A 198 17.14 0.05 1.94
C ASN A 198 16.89 -0.07 0.44
N ASP A 199 15.98 0.73 -0.10
CA ASP A 199 15.68 0.76 -1.52
C ASP A 199 16.91 1.14 -2.34
N LEU A 200 17.64 2.19 -1.94
CA LEU A 200 18.88 2.60 -2.58
C LEU A 200 19.93 1.48 -2.57
N ARG A 201 20.09 0.78 -1.44
CA ARG A 201 21.00 -0.37 -1.32
C ARG A 201 20.57 -1.56 -2.17
N ALA A 202 19.28 -1.68 -2.46
CA ALA A 202 18.72 -2.66 -3.38
C ALA A 202 18.74 -2.18 -4.85
N GLY A 203 19.33 -1.01 -5.14
CA GLY A 203 19.41 -0.46 -6.49
C GLY A 203 18.15 0.29 -6.94
N ARG A 204 17.25 0.68 -6.03
CA ARG A 204 16.01 1.41 -6.34
C ARG A 204 16.08 2.84 -5.81
N CYS A 205 15.89 3.84 -6.66
CA CYS A 205 15.76 5.23 -6.25
C CYS A 205 14.44 5.82 -6.75
N TYR A 206 13.49 6.05 -5.84
CA TYR A 206 12.21 6.67 -6.16
C TYR A 206 12.27 8.19 -6.27
N PHE A 207 13.35 8.84 -5.81
CA PHE A 207 13.46 10.29 -5.87
C PHE A 207 13.75 10.76 -7.30
N PRO A 208 13.12 11.85 -7.77
CA PRO A 208 13.29 12.32 -9.15
C PRO A 208 14.70 12.76 -9.52
N GLU A 209 15.19 12.32 -10.67
CA GLU A 209 16.51 12.62 -11.20
C GLU A 209 16.67 14.09 -11.59
N ASP A 210 15.61 14.75 -12.06
CA ASP A 210 15.62 16.19 -12.35
C ASP A 210 15.83 17.05 -11.08
N GLU A 211 15.16 16.71 -9.98
CA GLU A 211 15.35 17.33 -8.67
C GLU A 211 16.76 17.08 -8.13
N LEU A 212 17.24 15.84 -8.24
CA LEU A 212 18.60 15.50 -7.83
C LEU A 212 19.64 16.28 -8.64
N ARG A 213 19.51 16.33 -9.98
CA ARG A 213 20.42 17.08 -10.85
C ARG A 213 20.41 18.58 -10.54
N ALA A 214 19.24 19.17 -10.27
CA ALA A 214 19.14 20.57 -9.86
C ALA A 214 19.91 20.87 -8.56
N ALA A 215 20.07 19.87 -7.68
CA ALA A 215 20.87 19.96 -6.46
C ALA A 215 22.33 19.49 -6.63
N ASN A 216 22.79 19.22 -7.87
CA ASN A 216 24.09 18.60 -8.19
C ASN A 216 24.29 17.24 -7.51
N LEU A 217 23.23 16.42 -7.49
CA LEU A 217 23.21 15.07 -6.94
C LEU A 217 22.85 14.05 -8.01
N SER A 218 23.28 12.82 -7.76
CA SER A 218 22.85 11.59 -8.43
C SER A 218 22.22 10.63 -7.41
N ALA A 219 21.56 9.57 -7.90
CA ALA A 219 21.01 8.53 -7.03
C ALA A 219 22.10 7.87 -6.14
N THR A 220 23.32 7.70 -6.67
CA THR A 220 24.45 7.12 -5.95
C THR A 220 24.87 7.96 -4.75
N ASP A 221 24.82 9.29 -4.87
CA ASP A 221 25.20 10.19 -3.78
C ASP A 221 24.30 9.99 -2.55
N LEU A 222 23.03 9.64 -2.76
CA LEU A 222 22.05 9.44 -1.70
C LEU A 222 22.38 8.28 -0.75
N LEU A 223 23.22 7.33 -1.15
CA LEU A 223 23.69 6.25 -0.26
C LEU A 223 24.39 6.78 0.99
N ASN A 224 25.02 7.97 0.88
CA ASN A 224 25.69 8.63 2.00
C ASN A 224 24.77 9.64 2.72
N ALA A 225 23.56 9.86 2.22
CA ALA A 225 22.59 10.83 2.68
C ALA A 225 23.21 12.24 2.87
N PRO A 226 23.67 12.88 1.78
CA PRO A 226 24.39 14.14 1.85
C PRO A 226 23.45 15.28 2.25
N ALA A 227 23.96 16.29 2.95
CA ALA A 227 23.13 17.36 3.53
C ALA A 227 22.34 18.15 2.48
N ASN A 228 22.86 18.31 1.26
CA ASN A 228 22.19 18.97 0.15
C ASN A 228 20.98 18.20 -0.41
N PHE A 229 20.79 16.93 -0.03
CA PHE A 229 19.56 16.18 -0.34
C PHE A 229 18.38 16.55 0.59
N LEU A 230 18.64 17.12 1.77
CA LEU A 230 17.61 17.42 2.77
C LEU A 230 16.42 18.23 2.22
N PRO A 231 16.59 19.27 1.39
CA PRO A 231 15.46 20.02 0.84
C PRO A 231 14.54 19.17 -0.06
N ILE A 232 15.11 18.27 -0.86
CA ILE A 232 14.35 17.34 -1.70
C ILE A 232 13.58 16.37 -0.79
N TYR A 233 14.24 15.80 0.22
CA TYR A 233 13.61 14.91 1.18
C TYR A 233 12.45 15.58 1.93
N GLN A 234 12.64 16.83 2.38
CA GLN A 234 11.61 17.62 3.06
C GLN A 234 10.41 17.94 2.16
N ARG A 235 10.64 18.20 0.86
CA ARG A 235 9.56 18.37 -0.13
C ARG A 235 8.65 17.14 -0.17
N TRP A 236 9.23 15.95 -0.26
CA TRP A 236 8.49 14.70 -0.33
C TRP A 236 7.84 14.31 1.01
N ILE A 237 8.47 14.66 2.15
CA ILE A 237 7.83 14.58 3.48
C ILE A 237 6.57 15.45 3.54
N ALA A 238 6.64 16.69 3.03
CA ALA A 238 5.49 17.59 3.01
C ALA A 238 4.36 17.05 2.11
N GLU A 239 4.69 16.42 0.98
CA GLU A 239 3.69 15.79 0.12
C GLU A 239 3.05 14.56 0.79
N ALA A 240 3.86 13.72 1.44
CA ALA A 240 3.35 12.58 2.22
C ALA A 240 2.40 13.05 3.33
N ARG A 241 2.74 14.13 4.03
CA ARG A 241 1.91 14.80 5.05
C ARG A 241 0.58 15.26 4.47
N ALA A 242 0.58 15.93 3.32
CA ALA A 242 -0.65 16.36 2.64
C ALA A 242 -1.55 15.17 2.26
N GLY A 243 -0.96 14.05 1.82
CA GLY A 243 -1.72 12.81 1.56
C GLY A 243 -2.33 12.21 2.83
N LEU A 244 -1.61 12.23 3.96
CA LEU A 244 -2.14 11.77 5.25
C LEU A 244 -3.26 12.69 5.78
N ASP A 245 -3.13 14.01 5.57
CA ASP A 245 -4.18 14.99 5.89
C ASP A 245 -5.46 14.69 5.09
N ALA A 246 -5.34 14.47 3.78
CA ALA A 246 -6.44 14.04 2.93
C ALA A 246 -7.06 12.72 3.42
N GLY A 247 -6.23 11.79 3.90
CA GLY A 247 -6.70 10.54 4.54
C GLY A 247 -7.50 10.75 5.81
N LEU A 248 -7.09 11.67 6.68
CA LEU A 248 -7.88 12.02 7.87
C LEU A 248 -9.17 12.73 7.49
N GLU A 249 -9.17 13.62 6.48
CA GLU A 249 -10.37 14.24 5.95
C GLU A 249 -11.35 13.21 5.41
N TYR A 250 -10.86 12.28 4.58
CA TYR A 250 -11.63 11.14 4.09
C TYR A 250 -12.27 10.37 5.24
N CYS A 251 -11.50 10.00 6.26
CA CYS A 251 -11.99 9.27 7.42
C CYS A 251 -13.05 10.06 8.20
N ILE A 252 -12.87 11.36 8.41
CA ILE A 252 -13.84 12.21 9.10
C ILE A 252 -15.18 12.23 8.33
N ALA A 253 -15.14 12.21 7.00
CA ALA A 253 -16.31 12.22 6.14
C ALA A 253 -17.11 10.90 6.11
N ILE A 254 -16.50 9.77 6.49
CA ILE A 254 -17.18 8.46 6.56
C ILE A 254 -18.18 8.49 7.72
N ASN A 255 -19.48 8.24 7.50
CA ASN A 255 -20.48 8.20 8.58
C ASN A 255 -20.43 6.91 9.42
N PRO A 256 -20.36 5.69 8.83
CA PRO A 256 -20.43 4.47 9.62
C PRO A 256 -19.18 4.25 10.48
N PRO A 257 -19.30 4.18 11.82
CA PRO A 257 -18.13 4.17 12.71
C PRO A 257 -17.18 3.00 12.45
N ARG A 258 -17.72 1.81 12.14
CA ARG A 258 -16.91 0.62 11.86
C ARG A 258 -16.05 0.76 10.60
N VAL A 259 -16.60 1.35 9.55
CA VAL A 259 -15.86 1.64 8.31
C VAL A 259 -14.81 2.71 8.58
N ARG A 260 -15.19 3.78 9.28
CA ARG A 260 -14.28 4.85 9.69
C ARG A 260 -13.07 4.34 10.47
N ILE A 261 -13.29 3.49 11.48
CA ILE A 261 -12.21 2.92 12.30
C ILE A 261 -11.27 2.06 11.45
N ALA A 262 -11.81 1.24 10.53
CA ALA A 262 -11.00 0.41 9.64
C ALA A 262 -10.15 1.26 8.68
N THR A 263 -10.68 2.39 8.19
CA THR A 263 -10.00 3.29 7.25
C THR A 263 -8.96 4.19 7.93
N VAL A 264 -9.15 4.58 9.18
CA VAL A 264 -8.26 5.55 9.84
C VAL A 264 -6.99 4.95 10.44
N LEU A 265 -6.99 3.64 10.73
CA LEU A 265 -5.83 2.99 11.35
C LEU A 265 -4.55 3.13 10.49
N PRO A 266 -4.56 2.92 9.17
CA PRO A 266 -3.38 3.17 8.32
C PRO A 266 -2.89 4.63 8.40
N ALA A 267 -3.79 5.61 8.38
CA ALA A 267 -3.43 7.04 8.53
C ALA A 267 -2.70 7.27 9.85
N MET A 268 -3.23 6.77 10.96
CA MET A 268 -2.59 6.95 12.27
C MET A 268 -1.18 6.36 12.33
N ILE A 269 -0.98 5.19 11.72
CA ILE A 269 0.34 4.56 11.62
C ILE A 269 1.25 5.39 10.70
N GLY A 270 0.73 5.88 9.57
CA GLY A 270 1.44 6.73 8.63
C GLY A 270 1.93 8.03 9.26
N VAL A 271 1.04 8.73 9.98
CA VAL A 271 1.34 9.97 10.71
C VAL A 271 2.47 9.73 11.71
N ARG A 272 2.36 8.68 12.53
CA ARG A 272 3.42 8.35 13.49
C ARG A 272 4.73 7.98 12.81
N THR A 273 4.68 7.27 11.70
CA THR A 273 5.87 6.92 10.93
C THR A 273 6.55 8.17 10.38
N LEU A 274 5.76 9.12 9.85
CA LEU A 274 6.27 10.37 9.32
C LEU A 274 6.90 11.25 10.43
N GLU A 275 6.29 11.34 11.61
CA GLU A 275 6.89 12.01 12.77
C GLU A 275 8.27 11.42 13.13
N LEU A 276 8.41 10.10 13.11
CA LEU A 276 9.69 9.42 13.40
C LEU A 276 10.73 9.66 12.29
N ILE A 277 10.30 9.72 11.03
CA ILE A 277 11.15 10.09 9.89
C ILE A 277 11.68 11.52 10.09
N GLU A 278 10.82 12.46 10.41
CA GLU A 278 11.20 13.87 10.61
C GLU A 278 12.16 14.04 11.80
N GLN A 279 11.92 13.32 12.90
CA GLN A 279 12.80 13.33 14.06
C GLN A 279 14.19 12.76 13.74
N SER A 280 14.26 11.79 12.84
CA SER A 280 15.50 11.15 12.41
C SER A 280 16.23 11.95 11.33
N GLY A 281 15.51 12.74 10.54
CA GLY A 281 16.05 13.44 9.38
C GLY A 281 16.72 12.46 8.40
N LEU A 282 17.91 12.81 7.91
CA LEU A 282 18.67 11.97 6.98
C LEU A 282 19.22 10.68 7.62
N GLU A 283 19.28 10.56 8.95
CA GLU A 283 19.68 9.32 9.61
C GLU A 283 18.68 8.16 9.39
N ALA A 284 17.47 8.46 8.91
CA ALA A 284 16.50 7.47 8.45
C ALA A 284 17.02 6.60 7.28
N PHE A 285 18.04 7.06 6.54
CA PHE A 285 18.66 6.28 5.46
C PHE A 285 19.60 5.18 6.00
N ARG A 286 20.10 5.36 7.23
CA ARG A 286 21.04 4.45 7.89
C ARG A 286 20.36 3.56 8.91
N THR A 287 19.28 4.04 9.52
CA THR A 287 18.58 3.35 10.60
C THR A 287 17.17 2.98 10.19
N ARG A 288 16.68 1.84 10.69
CA ARG A 288 15.32 1.40 10.39
C ARG A 288 14.30 2.18 11.23
N VAL A 289 13.60 3.13 10.61
CA VAL A 289 12.46 3.79 11.25
C VAL A 289 11.28 2.83 11.33
N LYS A 290 10.78 2.57 12.54
CA LYS A 290 9.69 1.62 12.75
C LYS A 290 8.83 1.98 13.97
N VAL A 291 7.52 2.11 13.75
CA VAL A 291 6.55 2.19 14.85
C VAL A 291 6.52 0.86 15.60
N SER A 292 6.64 0.91 16.94
CA SER A 292 6.71 -0.31 17.73
C SER A 292 5.39 -1.09 17.71
N ARG A 293 5.46 -2.41 17.92
CA ARG A 293 4.25 -3.25 18.05
C ARG A 293 3.35 -2.80 19.20
N GLY A 294 3.94 -2.26 20.26
CA GLY A 294 3.22 -1.71 21.42
C GLY A 294 2.42 -0.46 21.05
N GLU A 295 3.05 0.49 20.35
CA GLU A 295 2.38 1.70 19.83
C GLU A 295 1.25 1.34 18.88
N VAL A 296 1.46 0.43 17.92
CA VAL A 296 0.40 -0.01 16.99
C VAL A 296 -0.78 -0.63 17.76
N ARG A 297 -0.53 -1.46 18.77
CA ARG A 297 -1.59 -2.01 19.63
C ARG A 297 -2.33 -0.91 20.40
N GLY A 298 -1.61 0.09 20.92
CA GLY A 298 -2.20 1.25 21.58
C GLY A 298 -3.06 2.10 20.63
N MET A 299 -2.63 2.27 19.38
CA MET A 299 -3.43 2.92 18.34
C MET A 299 -4.70 2.13 18.05
N ILE A 300 -4.61 0.80 17.86
CA ILE A 300 -5.78 -0.05 17.64
C ILE A 300 -6.78 0.06 18.80
N ALA A 301 -6.29 -0.02 20.05
CA ALA A 301 -7.12 0.10 21.24
C ALA A 301 -7.80 1.47 21.33
N SER A 302 -7.05 2.56 21.15
CA SER A 302 -7.61 3.92 21.18
C SER A 302 -8.55 4.19 20.00
N THR A 303 -8.30 3.61 18.83
CA THR A 303 -9.20 3.77 17.67
C THR A 303 -10.55 3.10 17.92
N THR A 304 -10.53 1.90 18.52
CA THR A 304 -11.73 1.12 18.82
C THR A 304 -12.56 1.73 19.95
N ILE A 305 -11.90 2.33 20.95
CA ILE A 305 -12.56 2.88 22.16
C ILE A 305 -12.98 4.35 21.96
N THR A 306 -12.23 5.14 21.20
CA THR A 306 -12.35 6.61 21.22
C THR A 306 -12.35 7.33 19.86
N LEU A 307 -12.00 6.68 18.74
CA LEU A 307 -11.96 7.35 17.41
C LEU A 307 -13.20 7.07 16.54
N ALA A 308 -14.27 6.51 17.13
CA ALA A 308 -15.59 6.58 16.53
C ALA A 308 -16.13 8.03 16.44
N GLY A 309 -15.56 8.99 17.18
CA GLY A 309 -15.95 10.41 17.15
C GLY A 309 -15.14 11.23 16.15
N GLN A 310 -15.83 11.90 15.20
CA GLN A 310 -15.21 12.80 14.22
C GLN A 310 -14.42 13.95 14.88
N SER A 311 -14.85 14.41 16.07
CA SER A 311 -14.21 15.52 16.80
C SER A 311 -12.75 15.24 17.16
N ARG A 312 -12.43 14.01 17.58
CA ARG A 312 -11.06 13.63 17.95
C ARG A 312 -10.16 13.52 16.72
N LEU A 313 -10.68 13.02 15.61
CA LEU A 313 -9.95 13.00 14.33
C LEU A 313 -9.65 14.42 13.83
N ARG A 314 -10.59 15.35 13.97
CA ARG A 314 -10.33 16.78 13.68
C ARG A 314 -9.20 17.34 14.54
N GLY A 315 -9.13 16.95 15.82
CA GLY A 315 -8.05 17.37 16.71
C GLY A 315 -6.67 16.77 16.36
N ILE A 316 -6.63 15.56 15.80
CA ILE A 316 -5.38 14.97 15.28
C ILE A 316 -4.97 15.67 13.99
N ARG A 317 -5.94 15.85 13.06
CA ARG A 317 -5.74 16.56 11.80
C ARG A 317 -5.21 17.97 12.00
N ALA A 318 -5.73 18.70 12.99
CA ALA A 318 -5.29 20.07 13.30
C ALA A 318 -3.83 20.17 13.78
N LYS A 319 -3.18 19.05 14.08
CA LYS A 319 -1.76 18.99 14.51
C LYS A 319 -0.82 18.47 13.43
N LEU A 320 -1.37 18.02 12.30
CA LEU A 320 -0.62 17.51 11.16
C LEU A 320 -0.08 18.62 10.30
#